data_AF-C6LQA7-F1
#
_entry.id   AF-C6LQA7-F1
#
_cell.length_a   1.000
_cell.length_b   1.000
_cell.length_c   1.000
_cell.angle_alpha   90.00
_cell.angle_beta   90.00
_cell.angle_gamma   90.00
#
_symmetry.space_group_name_H-M   'P 1'
#
loop_
_entity.id
_entity.type
_entity.pdbx_description
1 polymer ?
#
loop_
_entity_poly.entity_id
_entity_poly.type
_entity_poly.pdbx_seq_one_letter_code
_entity_poly.pdbx_strand_id
1 'polypeptide(L)'
;MNSRGGRGNQRTNFDRRRPKPKNTPEVEEQPYDFSFLVSEYVTARTTPMLERVRKQIEEGSESTPIPSLATEIFLASFVKGMRTWFKEEVRKELFTYPQKETLNRWLFDMLATPSESMAGEVGNNLLKYPLRLKDDPDVIARELFLAIPMRIKPSYPDIQRLKTDAMEYRKTSMQFLTRMKARFEKQAEADEQTRKDLDQLEGDLLAFDPAVLHIQVLESRLKAASESATLFVSTYLQSDVYSICTRLADLAMEYSTRKPTFTDEDFEIVLTAEGIEHTIEAKYTVKLPENLSHNLDLKFKLSSIHFYKLRELYKKTSGKRFDPELKMFNKLLFILLRRYHTFFGTERFEGTSFHAAAPENIFRRLKSFLDVSQECFASPLNCFFSQFCSAFPEIDVFFGSLGSFFDYDITEGSFECGPPYTLECMDRTARHIIRTLDKSEDRRPIMFVIFVPEWRVPPAQYHLDLEASPYTRFHFCAPGGKHYYVSGEQHEPKCIASKGALTNEKVGRYYLVPHGTHVYFVCNNAGFKKYAKGSPDYLEKAADDILRVLMDPLDRTDNNMHYARDYVTVGNGELIDWNTKEIRAKKDQDVGLEPPIKRGPGSQ
;
A
#
# COMPACT_ATOMS: atom_id res chain seq x y z
N MET A 1 41.85 -49.50 49.01
CA MET A 1 40.80 -48.81 48.24
C MET A 1 41.47 -47.98 47.15
N ASN A 2 41.12 -48.33 45.92
CA ASN A 2 41.45 -47.77 44.59
C ASN A 2 41.88 -46.29 44.53
N SER A 3 42.64 -45.78 43.57
CA SER A 3 43.62 -46.26 42.57
C SER A 3 43.83 -45.06 41.61
N ARG A 4 45.10 -44.77 41.24
CA ARG A 4 45.56 -44.03 40.02
C ARG A 4 45.12 -42.55 39.90
N GLY A 5 45.90 -41.58 39.45
CA GLY A 5 47.16 -41.56 38.71
C GLY A 5 47.07 -40.46 37.62
N GLY A 6 48.13 -39.68 37.44
CA GLY A 6 48.43 -39.00 36.16
C GLY A 6 47.96 -37.55 35.97
N ARG A 7 48.93 -36.65 35.77
CA ARG A 7 48.79 -35.23 35.35
C ARG A 7 48.46 -35.12 33.85
N GLY A 8 47.79 -34.02 33.45
CA GLY A 8 47.88 -33.49 32.08
C GLY A 8 46.78 -32.53 31.61
N ASN A 9 47.12 -31.24 31.56
CA ASN A 9 46.67 -30.16 30.65
C ASN A 9 45.20 -29.72 30.48
N GLN A 10 45.00 -28.43 30.82
CA GLN A 10 44.23 -27.37 30.15
C GLN A 10 42.95 -27.76 29.38
N ARG A 11 41.80 -27.38 29.98
CA ARG A 11 40.60 -26.94 29.24
C ARG A 11 40.33 -25.48 29.52
N THR A 12 40.25 -24.72 28.44
CA THR A 12 39.85 -23.32 28.33
C THR A 12 38.40 -23.15 28.77
N ASN A 13 38.17 -22.27 29.74
CA ASN A 13 36.84 -21.78 30.11
C ASN A 13 36.36 -20.80 29.04
N PHE A 14 35.52 -21.27 28.10
CA PHE A 14 34.78 -20.39 27.20
C PHE A 14 33.36 -20.14 27.71
N ASP A 15 33.07 -18.85 27.85
CA ASP A 15 31.77 -18.18 27.82
C ASP A 15 30.68 -18.57 28.83
N ARG A 16 30.81 -17.97 30.02
CA ARG A 16 29.63 -17.60 30.82
C ARG A 16 28.83 -16.54 30.05
N ARG A 17 27.62 -16.93 29.63
CA ARG A 17 26.52 -16.07 29.15
C ARG A 17 26.66 -14.63 29.66
N ARG A 18 26.99 -13.69 28.77
CA ARG A 18 26.85 -12.27 29.05
C ARG A 18 25.38 -11.98 29.42
N PRO A 19 25.11 -11.28 30.52
CA PRO A 19 23.73 -10.92 30.87
C PRO A 19 23.16 -9.98 29.81
N LYS A 20 21.91 -10.23 29.39
CA LYS A 20 21.15 -9.35 28.49
C LYS A 20 21.14 -7.91 29.06
N PRO A 21 21.22 -6.86 28.21
CA PRO A 21 21.05 -5.49 28.67
C PRO A 21 19.70 -5.32 29.37
N LYS A 22 19.70 -4.67 30.54
CA LYS A 22 18.56 -4.55 31.45
C LYS A 22 17.33 -3.77 30.91
N ASN A 23 17.36 -3.27 29.67
CA ASN A 23 16.30 -2.45 29.08
C ASN A 23 15.84 -2.94 27.69
N THR A 24 16.01 -4.23 27.38
CA THR A 24 15.36 -4.81 26.18
C THR A 24 13.95 -5.25 26.59
N PRO A 25 12.85 -4.67 26.04
CA PRO A 25 11.53 -5.21 26.30
C PRO A 25 11.49 -6.68 25.92
N GLU A 26 11.00 -7.55 26.82
CA GLU A 26 10.70 -8.95 26.48
C GLU A 26 9.52 -8.93 25.51
N VAL A 27 9.84 -8.94 24.21
CA VAL A 27 8.87 -9.07 23.13
C VAL A 27 8.50 -10.56 23.06
N GLU A 28 7.50 -11.00 23.83
CA GLU A 28 7.06 -12.41 23.82
C GLU A 28 6.45 -12.84 22.47
N GLU A 29 5.97 -11.89 21.64
CA GLU A 29 5.57 -12.17 20.26
C GLU A 29 6.14 -11.16 19.26
N GLN A 30 6.91 -11.68 18.29
CA GLN A 30 7.45 -10.93 17.17
C GLN A 30 6.33 -10.58 16.17
N PRO A 31 6.39 -9.42 15.49
CA PRO A 31 5.41 -9.04 14.48
C PRO A 31 5.62 -9.72 13.11
N TYR A 32 6.34 -10.84 13.09
CA TYR A 32 6.69 -11.61 11.91
C TYR A 32 6.92 -13.07 12.32
N ASP A 33 6.77 -13.99 11.38
CA ASP A 33 7.07 -15.41 11.56
C ASP A 33 7.93 -15.92 10.39
N PHE A 34 9.24 -16.04 10.65
CA PHE A 34 10.19 -16.60 9.70
C PHE A 34 10.51 -18.07 9.99
N SER A 35 9.72 -18.78 10.78
CA SER A 35 9.99 -20.18 11.14
C SER A 35 9.95 -21.14 9.94
N PHE A 36 9.28 -20.78 8.85
CA PHE A 36 9.19 -21.60 7.65
C PHE A 36 10.55 -21.77 6.94
N LEU A 37 10.83 -23.00 6.50
CA LEU A 37 12.01 -23.31 5.70
C LEU A 37 11.71 -23.01 4.22
N VAL A 38 12.61 -22.24 3.58
CA VAL A 38 12.55 -21.85 2.15
C VAL A 38 12.46 -23.04 1.19
N SER A 39 12.85 -24.23 1.63
CA SER A 39 12.85 -25.47 0.84
C SER A 39 11.48 -26.15 0.74
N GLU A 40 10.46 -25.67 1.44
CA GLU A 40 9.10 -26.20 1.40
C GLU A 40 8.22 -25.20 0.64
N TYR A 41 7.87 -25.56 -0.61
CA TYR A 41 6.83 -24.92 -1.45
C TYR A 41 7.15 -23.65 -2.25
N VAL A 42 8.36 -23.49 -2.82
CA VAL A 42 8.47 -22.64 -4.03
C VAL A 42 8.21 -23.50 -5.26
N THR A 43 6.95 -23.55 -5.70
CA THR A 43 6.55 -24.12 -6.99
C THR A 43 6.20 -23.02 -7.99
N ALA A 44 6.80 -21.85 -7.85
CA ALA A 44 6.55 -20.73 -8.73
C ALA A 44 7.85 -20.28 -9.40
N ARG A 45 7.72 -19.85 -10.65
CA ARG A 45 8.83 -19.29 -11.43
C ARG A 45 8.75 -17.77 -11.40
N THR A 46 9.91 -17.13 -11.39
CA THR A 46 10.02 -15.67 -11.49
C THR A 46 10.82 -15.31 -12.74
N THR A 47 11.13 -14.03 -12.94
CA THR A 47 11.92 -13.63 -14.10
C THR A 47 13.27 -14.36 -14.14
N PRO A 48 13.78 -14.79 -15.32
CA PRO A 48 15.07 -15.48 -15.42
C PRO A 48 16.25 -14.70 -14.84
N MET A 49 16.16 -13.35 -14.85
CA MET A 49 17.14 -12.49 -14.22
C MET A 49 17.13 -12.65 -12.70
N LEU A 50 15.97 -12.61 -12.06
CA LEU A 50 15.87 -12.74 -10.60
C LEU A 50 16.22 -14.16 -10.13
N GLU A 51 15.82 -15.19 -10.86
CA GLU A 51 16.22 -16.59 -10.56
C GLU A 51 17.74 -16.74 -10.55
N ARG A 52 18.43 -16.12 -11.52
CA ARG A 52 19.89 -16.10 -11.57
C ARG A 52 20.50 -15.42 -10.36
N VAL A 53 20.01 -14.24 -9.97
CA VAL A 53 20.53 -13.50 -8.81
C VAL A 53 20.31 -14.27 -7.52
N ARG A 54 19.13 -14.85 -7.33
CA ARG A 54 18.83 -15.70 -6.17
C ARG A 54 19.79 -16.89 -6.07
N LYS A 55 19.99 -17.60 -7.18
CA LYS A 55 20.94 -18.71 -7.25
C LYS A 55 22.38 -18.25 -6.94
N GLN A 56 22.82 -17.12 -7.47
CA GLN A 56 24.13 -16.55 -7.16
C GLN A 56 24.29 -16.22 -5.66
N ILE A 57 23.26 -15.67 -5.01
CA ILE A 57 23.25 -15.44 -3.56
C ILE A 57 23.33 -16.77 -2.78
N GLU A 58 22.54 -17.77 -3.16
CA GLU A 58 22.53 -19.10 -2.53
C GLU A 58 23.85 -19.86 -2.69
N GLU A 59 24.54 -19.66 -3.81
CA GLU A 59 25.86 -20.24 -4.10
C GLU A 59 27.01 -19.43 -3.50
N GLY A 60 26.78 -18.18 -3.08
CA GLY A 60 27.83 -17.28 -2.60
C GLY A 60 28.74 -16.79 -3.71
N SER A 61 28.19 -16.56 -4.91
CA SER A 61 28.96 -16.15 -6.08
C SER A 61 29.47 -14.71 -5.96
N GLU A 62 30.75 -14.50 -6.25
CA GLU A 62 31.36 -13.17 -6.38
C GLU A 62 30.75 -12.34 -7.52
N SER A 63 30.07 -13.00 -8.48
CA SER A 63 29.39 -12.36 -9.63
C SER A 63 27.97 -11.86 -9.32
N THR A 64 27.52 -11.98 -8.07
CA THR A 64 26.19 -11.50 -7.66
C THR A 64 26.11 -9.98 -7.87
N PRO A 65 25.13 -9.46 -8.64
CA PRO A 65 25.02 -8.02 -8.86
C PRO A 65 24.59 -7.31 -7.57
N ILE A 66 25.41 -6.37 -7.10
CA ILE A 66 25.14 -5.59 -5.89
C ILE A 66 24.63 -4.19 -6.29
N PRO A 67 23.48 -3.73 -5.76
CA PRO A 67 23.02 -2.36 -5.97
C PRO A 67 24.06 -1.32 -5.55
N SER A 68 24.29 -0.31 -6.40
CA SER A 68 25.21 0.80 -6.11
C SER A 68 24.54 1.83 -5.19
N LEU A 69 25.26 2.20 -4.13
CA LEU A 69 24.84 3.24 -3.20
C LEU A 69 24.79 4.62 -3.89
N ALA A 70 25.79 4.92 -4.71
CA ALA A 70 25.85 6.17 -5.46
C ALA A 70 24.66 6.31 -6.43
N THR A 71 24.33 5.24 -7.14
CA THR A 71 23.20 5.23 -8.07
C THR A 71 21.87 5.42 -7.33
N GLU A 72 21.73 4.84 -6.14
CA GLU A 72 20.53 4.99 -5.30
C GLU A 72 20.35 6.41 -4.78
N ILE A 73 21.42 7.04 -4.30
CA ILE A 73 21.40 8.43 -3.82
C ILE A 73 21.12 9.40 -4.98
N PHE A 74 21.71 9.14 -6.15
CA PHE A 74 21.43 9.91 -7.35
C PHE A 74 19.97 9.78 -7.80
N LEU A 75 19.41 8.56 -7.78
CA LEU A 75 17.98 8.33 -8.03
C LEU A 75 17.09 9.12 -7.08
N ALA A 76 17.41 9.10 -5.79
CA ALA A 76 16.65 9.82 -4.78
C ALA A 76 16.63 11.34 -5.03
N SER A 77 17.80 11.91 -5.36
CA SER A 77 17.92 13.33 -5.74
C SER A 77 17.12 13.64 -7.01
N PHE A 78 17.24 12.80 -8.04
CA PHE A 78 16.52 12.96 -9.29
C PHE A 78 15.00 12.94 -9.11
N VAL A 79 14.46 11.93 -8.42
CA VAL A 79 13.02 11.80 -8.17
C VAL A 79 12.50 12.96 -7.33
N LYS A 80 13.28 13.45 -6.36
CA LYS A 80 12.92 14.66 -5.62
C LYS A 80 12.80 15.87 -6.55
N GLY A 81 13.77 16.08 -7.44
CA GLY A 81 13.72 17.12 -8.46
C GLY A 81 12.52 16.99 -9.39
N MET A 82 12.23 15.78 -9.86
CA MET A 82 11.06 15.47 -10.69
C MET A 82 9.73 15.80 -9.99
N ARG A 83 9.59 15.46 -8.69
CA ARG A 83 8.42 15.80 -7.89
C ARG A 83 8.24 17.32 -7.75
N THR A 84 9.34 18.07 -7.55
CA THR A 84 9.30 19.54 -7.49
C THR A 84 8.87 20.13 -8.83
N TRP A 85 9.50 19.69 -9.92
CA TRP A 85 9.16 20.14 -11.28
C TRP A 85 7.67 19.91 -11.60
N PHE A 86 7.14 18.73 -11.30
CA PHE A 86 5.72 18.43 -11.55
C PHE A 86 4.77 19.38 -10.81
N LYS A 87 5.07 19.68 -9.54
CA LYS A 87 4.29 20.65 -8.75
C LYS A 87 4.31 22.04 -9.35
N GLU A 88 5.47 22.48 -9.84
CA GLU A 88 5.64 23.80 -10.45
C GLU A 88 4.88 23.92 -11.77
N GLU A 89 4.95 22.90 -12.64
CA GLU A 89 4.23 22.92 -13.92
C GLU A 89 2.71 22.84 -13.73
N VAL A 90 2.21 21.99 -12.82
CA VAL A 90 0.78 21.96 -12.48
C VAL A 90 0.32 23.32 -11.94
N ARG A 91 1.12 23.97 -11.09
CA ARG A 91 0.80 25.29 -10.56
C ARG A 91 0.74 26.36 -11.65
N LYS A 92 1.71 26.32 -12.56
CA LYS A 92 1.86 27.30 -13.64
C LYS A 92 0.74 27.18 -14.68
N GLU A 93 0.40 25.96 -15.10
CA GLU A 93 -0.51 25.73 -16.24
C GLU A 93 -1.96 25.46 -15.82
N LEU A 94 -2.17 24.87 -14.65
CA LEU A 94 -3.51 24.47 -14.16
C LEU A 94 -3.98 25.29 -12.95
N PHE A 95 -3.13 26.22 -12.47
CA PHE A 95 -3.45 27.14 -11.37
C PHE A 95 -3.85 26.46 -10.05
N THR A 96 -3.42 25.21 -9.84
CA THR A 96 -3.68 24.40 -8.64
C THR A 96 -2.39 23.74 -8.15
N TYR A 97 -2.46 23.00 -7.05
CA TYR A 97 -1.37 22.09 -6.65
C TYR A 97 -1.82 20.64 -6.81
N PRO A 98 -0.94 19.75 -7.28
CA PRO A 98 -1.27 18.34 -7.32
C PRO A 98 -1.41 17.80 -5.90
N GLN A 99 -2.23 16.77 -5.73
CA GLN A 99 -2.27 16.03 -4.47
C GLN A 99 -0.91 15.34 -4.26
N LYS A 100 -0.44 15.27 -3.02
CA LYS A 100 0.86 14.67 -2.67
C LYS A 100 1.02 13.24 -3.20
N GLU A 101 -0.09 12.50 -3.30
CA GLU A 101 -0.09 11.11 -3.74
C GLU A 101 -0.23 10.91 -5.26
N THR A 102 -0.43 11.97 -6.05
CA THR A 102 -0.68 11.85 -7.50
C THR A 102 0.49 11.17 -8.22
N LEU A 103 1.74 11.56 -7.94
CA LEU A 103 2.91 10.91 -8.53
C LEU A 103 3.13 9.50 -8.01
N ASN A 104 2.79 9.23 -6.74
CA ASN A 104 2.90 7.89 -6.18
C ASN A 104 2.01 6.89 -6.92
N ARG A 105 0.80 7.28 -7.32
CA ARG A 105 -0.08 6.43 -8.15
C ARG A 105 0.57 6.03 -9.48
N TRP A 106 1.21 6.98 -10.15
CA TRP A 106 1.94 6.71 -11.39
C TRP A 106 3.15 5.79 -11.16
N LEU A 107 3.91 6.00 -10.07
CA LEU A 107 4.99 5.07 -9.70
C LEU A 107 4.46 3.65 -9.43
N PHE A 108 3.33 3.52 -8.73
CA PHE A 108 2.65 2.23 -8.53
C PHE A 108 2.21 1.59 -9.86
N ASP A 109 1.63 2.35 -10.80
CA ASP A 109 1.24 1.82 -12.11
C ASP A 109 2.44 1.27 -12.89
N MET A 110 3.58 1.98 -12.86
CA MET A 110 4.82 1.49 -13.47
C MET A 110 5.31 0.19 -12.82
N LEU A 111 5.32 0.12 -11.49
CA LEU A 111 5.78 -1.06 -10.74
C LEU A 111 4.81 -2.25 -10.87
N ALA A 112 3.52 -1.98 -11.04
CA ALA A 112 2.49 -2.98 -11.29
C ALA A 112 2.46 -3.47 -12.75
N THR A 113 3.37 -2.98 -13.62
CA THR A 113 3.46 -3.38 -15.02
C THR A 113 4.34 -4.63 -15.16
N PRO A 114 3.77 -5.76 -15.66
CA PRO A 114 4.52 -6.99 -15.87
C PRO A 114 5.68 -6.78 -16.84
N SER A 115 6.79 -7.46 -16.60
CA SER A 115 8.02 -7.35 -17.39
C SER A 115 7.85 -7.78 -18.85
N GLU A 116 6.99 -8.77 -19.11
CA GLU A 116 6.71 -9.27 -20.46
C GLU A 116 5.82 -8.35 -21.31
N SER A 117 5.19 -7.34 -20.69
CA SER A 117 4.19 -6.51 -21.37
C SER A 117 4.77 -5.45 -22.29
N MET A 118 6.09 -5.23 -22.32
CA MET A 118 6.74 -4.22 -23.16
C MET A 118 8.05 -4.74 -23.76
N ALA A 119 8.10 -4.88 -25.08
CA ALA A 119 9.33 -5.04 -25.84
C ALA A 119 9.89 -3.64 -26.16
N GLY A 120 11.02 -3.25 -25.58
CA GLY A 120 11.87 -2.21 -26.20
C GLY A 120 12.45 -1.12 -25.32
N GLU A 121 11.81 -0.68 -24.23
CA GLU A 121 12.33 0.46 -23.45
C GLU A 121 12.10 0.26 -21.95
N VAL A 122 13.15 -0.17 -21.25
CA VAL A 122 13.17 -0.39 -19.81
C VAL A 122 13.89 0.79 -19.17
N GLY A 123 13.21 1.54 -18.31
CA GLY A 123 13.85 2.53 -17.45
C GLY A 123 14.61 1.86 -16.30
N ASN A 124 14.76 2.53 -15.16
CA ASN A 124 15.44 1.93 -14.00
C ASN A 124 14.43 1.22 -13.06
N ASN A 125 14.91 0.68 -11.94
CA ASN A 125 14.08 -0.14 -11.04
C ASN A 125 12.84 0.59 -10.46
N LEU A 126 12.90 1.90 -10.25
CA LEU A 126 11.76 2.70 -9.73
C LEU A 126 10.94 3.34 -10.86
N LEU A 127 11.61 3.80 -11.90
CA LEU A 127 11.05 4.42 -13.11
C LEU A 127 11.08 3.38 -14.24
N LYS A 128 10.39 2.25 -14.04
CA LYS A 128 10.49 1.07 -14.90
C LYS A 128 9.98 1.31 -16.32
N TYR A 129 8.85 2.02 -16.46
CA TYR A 129 8.17 2.28 -17.74
C TYR A 129 7.55 3.68 -17.82
N PRO A 130 8.36 4.75 -17.76
CA PRO A 130 7.83 6.11 -17.66
C PRO A 130 7.04 6.53 -18.91
N LEU A 131 7.39 6.04 -20.10
CA LEU A 131 6.70 6.38 -21.35
C LEU A 131 5.27 5.86 -21.43
N ARG A 132 4.90 4.85 -20.63
CA ARG A 132 3.51 4.36 -20.54
C ARG A 132 2.53 5.49 -20.18
N LEU A 133 3.01 6.51 -19.46
CA LEU A 133 2.20 7.68 -19.13
C LEU A 133 1.73 8.45 -20.37
N LYS A 134 2.41 8.33 -21.51
CA LYS A 134 1.98 8.90 -22.79
C LYS A 134 0.80 8.13 -23.39
N ASP A 135 0.78 6.81 -23.19
CA ASP A 135 -0.28 5.93 -23.68
C ASP A 135 -1.51 5.94 -22.76
N ASP A 136 -1.29 6.10 -21.46
CA ASP A 136 -2.31 6.07 -20.41
C ASP A 136 -2.10 7.24 -19.41
N PRO A 137 -2.39 8.49 -19.82
CA PRO A 137 -2.23 9.67 -18.96
C PRO A 137 -3.24 9.70 -17.81
N ASP A 138 -4.29 8.88 -17.85
CA ASP A 138 -5.40 8.92 -16.91
C ASP A 138 -5.01 8.58 -15.47
N VAL A 139 -3.91 7.84 -15.27
CA VAL A 139 -3.34 7.57 -13.94
C VAL A 139 -3.03 8.86 -13.16
N ILE A 140 -2.63 9.92 -13.87
CA ILE A 140 -2.42 11.26 -13.30
C ILE A 140 -3.62 12.17 -13.58
N ALA A 141 -4.15 12.14 -14.81
CA ALA A 141 -5.15 13.10 -15.25
C ALA A 141 -6.43 13.03 -14.41
N ARG A 142 -6.90 11.83 -14.05
CA ARG A 142 -8.08 11.66 -13.18
C ARG A 142 -7.92 12.39 -11.85
N GLU A 143 -6.75 12.31 -11.22
CA GLU A 143 -6.50 12.97 -9.93
C GLU A 143 -6.38 14.49 -10.07
N LEU A 144 -5.83 14.98 -11.19
CA LEU A 144 -5.75 16.42 -11.46
C LEU A 144 -7.12 17.02 -11.77
N PHE A 145 -7.95 16.35 -12.59
CA PHE A 145 -9.31 16.80 -12.90
C PHE A 145 -10.19 16.87 -11.65
N LEU A 146 -10.07 15.90 -10.73
CA LEU A 146 -10.77 15.93 -9.45
C LEU A 146 -10.21 16.97 -8.47
N ALA A 147 -9.00 17.50 -8.70
CA ALA A 147 -8.37 18.48 -7.84
C ALA A 147 -8.64 19.94 -8.27
N ILE A 148 -9.29 20.16 -9.42
CA ILE A 148 -9.57 21.49 -9.96
C ILE A 148 -11.09 21.72 -9.94
N PRO A 149 -11.58 22.83 -9.34
CA PRO A 149 -10.82 23.88 -8.67
C PRO A 149 -10.31 23.48 -7.28
N MET A 150 -10.99 22.54 -6.62
CA MET A 150 -10.60 21.99 -5.33
C MET A 150 -11.21 20.59 -5.17
N ARG A 151 -10.44 19.63 -4.64
CA ARG A 151 -10.95 18.30 -4.35
C ARG A 151 -11.94 18.33 -3.18
N ILE A 152 -13.13 17.79 -3.38
CA ILE A 152 -14.13 17.58 -2.32
C ILE A 152 -14.08 16.14 -1.78
N LYS A 153 -14.65 15.93 -0.60
CA LYS A 153 -14.75 14.58 -0.02
C LYS A 153 -15.89 13.79 -0.67
N PRO A 154 -15.76 12.46 -0.81
CA PRO A 154 -16.87 11.62 -1.28
C PRO A 154 -18.11 11.69 -0.37
N SER A 155 -17.89 11.86 0.94
CA SER A 155 -18.94 12.01 1.95
C SER A 155 -18.45 12.83 3.14
N TYR A 156 -19.42 13.34 3.91
CA TYR A 156 -19.18 14.17 5.08
C TYR A 156 -19.82 13.53 6.31
N PRO A 157 -19.02 13.05 7.28
CA PRO A 157 -19.57 12.46 8.51
C PRO A 157 -20.10 13.49 9.50
N ASP A 158 -19.75 14.76 9.30
CA ASP A 158 -20.10 15.87 10.19
C ASP A 158 -20.48 17.13 9.39
N ILE A 159 -21.49 17.83 9.90
CA ILE A 159 -22.08 19.03 9.31
C ILE A 159 -21.11 20.21 9.31
N GLN A 160 -20.32 20.39 10.36
CA GLN A 160 -19.36 21.50 10.43
C GLN A 160 -18.30 21.33 9.36
N ARG A 161 -17.79 20.10 9.18
CA ARG A 161 -16.83 19.81 8.13
C ARG A 161 -17.39 20.07 6.73
N LEU A 162 -18.63 19.66 6.48
CA LEU A 162 -19.32 19.95 5.21
C LEU A 162 -19.39 21.46 4.96
N LYS A 163 -19.81 22.25 5.95
CA LYS A 163 -19.88 23.71 5.83
C LYS A 163 -18.52 24.34 5.55
N THR A 164 -17.48 23.93 6.27
CA THR A 164 -16.12 24.46 6.07
C THR A 164 -15.61 24.17 4.66
N ASP A 165 -15.70 22.91 4.21
CA ASP A 165 -15.20 22.53 2.88
C ASP A 165 -16.07 23.17 1.78
N ALA A 166 -17.39 23.32 1.97
CA ALA A 166 -18.29 24.01 1.05
C ALA A 166 -17.94 25.50 0.88
N MET A 167 -17.66 26.21 1.98
CA MET A 167 -17.25 27.62 1.95
C MET A 167 -15.92 27.81 1.22
N GLU A 168 -14.93 26.94 1.48
CA GLU A 168 -13.63 27.02 0.78
C GLU A 168 -13.78 26.63 -0.70
N TYR A 169 -14.63 25.66 -1.02
CA TYR A 169 -14.94 25.29 -2.41
C TYR A 169 -15.52 26.49 -3.18
N ARG A 170 -16.51 27.18 -2.61
CA ARG A 170 -17.10 28.38 -3.21
C ARG A 170 -16.04 29.44 -3.52
N LYS A 171 -15.23 29.79 -2.52
CA LYS A 171 -14.15 30.79 -2.65
C LYS A 171 -13.15 30.41 -3.76
N THR A 172 -12.67 29.17 -3.74
CA THR A 172 -11.68 28.68 -4.72
C THR A 172 -12.27 28.62 -6.13
N SER A 173 -13.53 28.19 -6.25
CA SER A 173 -14.22 28.09 -7.54
C SER A 173 -14.47 29.45 -8.19
N MET A 174 -14.75 30.49 -7.40
CA MET A 174 -14.89 31.86 -7.96
C MET A 174 -13.56 32.38 -8.53
N GLN A 175 -12.44 32.14 -7.84
CA GLN A 175 -11.12 32.50 -8.36
C GLN A 175 -10.77 31.72 -9.62
N PHE A 176 -11.09 30.42 -9.64
CA PHE A 176 -10.95 29.57 -10.81
C PHE A 176 -11.79 30.07 -11.99
N LEU A 177 -13.07 30.39 -11.77
CA LEU A 177 -13.98 30.91 -12.80
C LEU A 177 -13.44 32.20 -13.43
N THR A 178 -12.97 33.16 -12.62
CA THR A 178 -12.34 34.39 -13.13
C THR A 178 -11.15 34.08 -14.05
N ARG A 179 -10.30 33.13 -13.67
CA ARG A 179 -9.15 32.71 -14.49
C ARG A 179 -9.58 32.01 -15.78
N MET A 180 -10.59 31.15 -15.74
CA MET A 180 -11.08 30.44 -16.92
C MET A 180 -11.73 31.40 -17.91
N LYS A 181 -12.54 32.36 -17.43
CA LYS A 181 -13.09 33.42 -18.26
C LYS A 181 -12.01 34.20 -18.99
N ALA A 182 -10.98 34.65 -18.27
CA ALA A 182 -9.86 35.37 -18.86
C ALA A 182 -9.05 34.49 -19.85
N ARG A 183 -8.86 33.21 -19.53
CA ARG A 183 -8.10 32.27 -20.37
C ARG A 183 -8.82 31.96 -21.69
N PHE A 184 -10.14 31.78 -21.64
CA PHE A 184 -10.94 31.34 -22.78
C PHE A 184 -11.76 32.44 -23.44
N GLU A 185 -11.57 33.72 -23.06
CA GLU A 185 -12.30 34.88 -23.61
C GLU A 185 -12.34 34.89 -25.14
N LYS A 186 -11.16 34.88 -25.78
CA LYS A 186 -11.05 34.89 -27.25
C LYS A 186 -11.64 33.63 -27.90
N GLN A 187 -11.55 32.48 -27.23
CA GLN A 187 -12.11 31.25 -27.75
C GLN A 187 -13.64 31.29 -27.66
N ALA A 188 -14.21 31.81 -26.58
CA ALA A 188 -15.65 31.98 -26.40
C ALA A 188 -16.25 33.02 -27.36
N GLU A 189 -15.48 34.02 -27.80
CA GLU A 189 -15.87 34.95 -28.86
C GLU A 189 -16.01 34.25 -30.24
N ALA A 190 -15.17 33.24 -30.49
CA ALA A 190 -15.10 32.55 -31.77
C ALA A 190 -15.90 31.23 -31.83
N ASP A 191 -16.12 30.57 -30.68
CA ASP A 191 -16.81 29.29 -30.55
C ASP A 191 -17.99 29.38 -29.59
N GLU A 192 -19.20 29.21 -30.15
CA GLU A 192 -20.45 29.30 -29.39
C GLU A 192 -20.55 28.22 -28.30
N GLN A 193 -19.98 27.03 -28.53
CA GLN A 193 -20.02 25.95 -27.55
C GLN A 193 -19.17 26.30 -26.32
N THR A 194 -17.95 26.80 -26.53
CA THR A 194 -17.09 27.32 -25.45
C THR A 194 -17.78 28.39 -24.61
N ARG A 195 -18.50 29.32 -25.26
CA ARG A 195 -19.27 30.33 -24.52
C ARG A 195 -20.38 29.71 -23.69
N LYS A 196 -21.17 28.79 -24.26
CA LYS A 196 -22.25 28.09 -23.55
C LYS A 196 -21.74 27.31 -22.34
N ASP A 197 -20.62 26.61 -22.48
CA ASP A 197 -20.06 25.79 -21.41
C ASP A 197 -19.45 26.67 -20.28
N LEU A 198 -18.86 27.82 -20.62
CA LEU A 198 -18.46 28.83 -19.65
C LEU A 198 -19.65 29.48 -18.92
N ASP A 199 -20.70 29.84 -19.65
CA ASP A 199 -21.92 30.41 -19.08
C ASP A 199 -22.62 29.39 -18.15
N GLN A 200 -22.64 28.11 -18.53
CA GLN A 200 -23.17 27.02 -17.73
C GLN A 200 -22.35 26.82 -16.45
N LEU A 201 -21.03 26.75 -16.56
CA LEU A 201 -20.13 26.66 -15.40
C LEU A 201 -20.35 27.85 -14.45
N GLU A 202 -20.42 29.08 -14.98
CA GLU A 202 -20.70 30.25 -14.17
C GLU A 202 -22.05 30.13 -13.46
N GLY A 203 -23.12 29.76 -14.18
CA GLY A 203 -24.45 29.58 -13.63
C GLY A 203 -24.48 28.56 -12.48
N ASP A 204 -23.89 27.38 -12.70
CA ASP A 204 -23.83 26.31 -11.69
C ASP A 204 -23.04 26.72 -10.46
N LEU A 205 -21.87 27.33 -10.68
CA LEU A 205 -21.05 27.80 -9.57
C LEU A 205 -21.77 28.93 -8.83
N LEU A 206 -22.32 29.95 -9.49
CA LEU A 206 -23.06 31.06 -8.87
C LEU A 206 -24.29 30.59 -8.08
N ALA A 207 -25.02 29.59 -8.57
CA ALA A 207 -26.15 28.98 -7.88
C ALA A 207 -25.73 28.22 -6.60
N PHE A 208 -24.48 27.78 -6.51
CA PHE A 208 -23.91 27.21 -5.29
C PHE A 208 -23.46 28.32 -4.32
N ASP A 209 -24.36 28.72 -3.43
CA ASP A 209 -24.05 29.61 -2.30
C ASP A 209 -24.20 28.88 -0.94
N PRO A 210 -23.10 28.40 -0.34
CA PRO A 210 -23.14 27.69 0.94
C PRO A 210 -23.61 28.55 2.12
N ALA A 211 -23.64 29.89 2.00
CA ALA A 211 -24.16 30.77 3.05
C ALA A 211 -25.70 30.81 3.09
N VAL A 212 -26.36 30.49 1.97
CA VAL A 212 -27.82 30.56 1.81
C VAL A 212 -28.45 29.16 1.73
N LEU A 213 -27.71 28.17 1.22
CA LEU A 213 -28.20 26.80 1.05
C LEU A 213 -28.53 26.12 2.40
N HIS A 214 -29.70 25.48 2.45
CA HIS A 214 -30.09 24.67 3.59
C HIS A 214 -29.17 23.44 3.73
N ILE A 215 -28.88 23.04 4.97
CA ILE A 215 -27.90 21.98 5.24
C ILE A 215 -28.26 20.64 4.59
N GLN A 216 -29.56 20.32 4.48
CA GLN A 216 -30.04 19.06 3.88
C GLN A 216 -29.72 18.93 2.38
N VAL A 217 -29.52 20.05 1.67
CA VAL A 217 -29.21 20.04 0.23
C VAL A 217 -27.75 20.43 -0.06
N LEU A 218 -27.04 20.95 0.93
CA LEU A 218 -25.70 21.52 0.77
C LEU A 218 -24.71 20.53 0.15
N GLU A 219 -24.66 19.29 0.64
CA GLU A 219 -23.75 18.26 0.10
C GLU A 219 -24.08 17.91 -1.36
N SER A 220 -25.37 17.71 -1.67
CA SER A 220 -25.80 17.40 -3.04
C SER A 220 -25.48 18.54 -4.02
N ARG A 221 -25.64 19.80 -3.58
CA ARG A 221 -25.33 20.98 -4.40
C ARG A 221 -23.83 21.19 -4.55
N LEU A 222 -23.04 20.92 -3.51
CA LEU A 222 -21.58 20.92 -3.60
C LEU A 222 -21.08 19.87 -4.61
N LYS A 223 -21.65 18.66 -4.57
CA LYS A 223 -21.33 17.59 -5.52
C LYS A 223 -21.66 17.99 -6.96
N ALA A 224 -22.87 18.50 -7.21
CA ALA A 224 -23.29 18.97 -8.53
C ALA A 224 -22.39 20.11 -9.07
N ALA A 225 -22.04 21.09 -8.22
CA ALA A 225 -21.13 22.17 -8.59
C ALA A 225 -19.72 21.62 -8.93
N SER A 226 -19.25 20.64 -8.16
CA SER A 226 -17.98 19.95 -8.42
C SER A 226 -18.00 19.16 -9.71
N GLU A 227 -19.09 18.46 -10.02
CA GLU A 227 -19.25 17.71 -11.27
C GLU A 227 -19.23 18.64 -12.48
N SER A 228 -19.95 19.77 -12.42
CA SER A 228 -19.92 20.80 -13.48
C SER A 228 -18.51 21.34 -13.72
N ALA A 229 -17.78 21.66 -12.64
CA ALA A 229 -16.40 22.12 -12.75
C ALA A 229 -15.45 21.04 -13.30
N THR A 230 -15.57 19.78 -12.84
CA THR A 230 -14.77 18.67 -13.35
C THR A 230 -15.02 18.41 -14.84
N LEU A 231 -16.28 18.47 -15.28
CA LEU A 231 -16.65 18.33 -16.70
C LEU A 231 -16.03 19.42 -17.57
N PHE A 232 -16.08 20.67 -17.11
CA PHE A 232 -15.43 21.78 -17.80
C PHE A 232 -13.92 21.58 -17.89
N VAL A 233 -13.27 21.22 -16.77
CA VAL A 233 -11.82 20.98 -16.71
C VAL A 233 -11.40 19.83 -17.63
N SER A 234 -12.11 18.70 -17.61
CA SER A 234 -11.80 17.56 -18.47
C SER A 234 -12.01 17.84 -19.96
N THR A 235 -12.80 18.85 -20.29
CA THR A 235 -13.05 19.25 -21.69
C THR A 235 -12.00 20.25 -22.17
N TYR A 236 -11.73 21.29 -21.38
CA TYR A 236 -10.94 22.44 -21.82
C TYR A 236 -9.47 22.44 -21.38
N LEU A 237 -9.11 21.68 -20.34
CA LEU A 237 -7.74 21.59 -19.81
C LEU A 237 -7.09 20.22 -20.03
N GLN A 238 -7.75 19.31 -20.75
CA GLN A 238 -7.22 17.96 -21.01
C GLN A 238 -5.88 18.00 -21.74
N SER A 239 -5.76 18.83 -22.78
CA SER A 239 -4.53 18.97 -23.56
C SER A 239 -3.36 19.49 -22.72
N ASP A 240 -3.60 20.43 -21.80
CA ASP A 240 -2.61 20.92 -20.84
C ASP A 240 -2.15 19.78 -19.91
N VAL A 241 -3.10 19.05 -19.31
CA VAL A 241 -2.80 17.92 -18.43
C VAL A 241 -2.00 16.84 -19.16
N TYR A 242 -2.36 16.50 -20.39
CA TYR A 242 -1.68 15.48 -21.18
C TYR A 242 -0.30 15.95 -21.63
N SER A 243 -0.14 17.24 -21.92
CA SER A 243 1.16 17.87 -22.19
C SER A 243 2.09 17.79 -20.97
N ILE A 244 1.59 18.07 -19.76
CA ILE A 244 2.36 17.90 -18.51
C ILE A 244 2.75 16.43 -18.33
N CYS A 245 1.83 15.49 -18.54
CA CYS A 245 2.10 14.05 -18.46
C CYS A 245 3.19 13.60 -19.45
N THR A 246 3.13 14.09 -20.69
CA THR A 246 4.12 13.78 -21.73
C THR A 246 5.51 14.28 -21.33
N ARG A 247 5.62 15.53 -20.88
CA ARG A 247 6.89 16.11 -20.42
C ARG A 247 7.42 15.46 -19.16
N LEU A 248 6.54 15.01 -18.26
CA LEU A 248 6.91 14.25 -17.07
C LEU A 248 7.52 12.90 -17.44
N ALA A 249 6.92 12.20 -18.41
CA ALA A 249 7.42 10.94 -18.93
C ALA A 249 8.81 11.11 -19.58
N ASP A 250 8.98 12.16 -20.39
CA ASP A 250 10.27 12.50 -21.01
C ASP A 250 11.33 12.81 -19.96
N LEU A 251 10.99 13.65 -18.96
CA LEU A 251 11.89 13.97 -17.86
C LEU A 251 12.33 12.67 -17.14
N ALA A 252 11.39 11.78 -16.80
CA ALA A 252 11.72 10.52 -16.15
C ALA A 252 12.63 9.62 -17.02
N MET A 253 12.47 9.63 -18.35
CA MET A 253 13.36 8.91 -19.27
C MET A 253 14.78 9.47 -19.27
N GLU A 254 14.97 10.78 -19.08
CA GLU A 254 16.31 11.37 -19.02
C GLU A 254 17.19 10.73 -17.93
N TYR A 255 16.60 10.25 -16.82
CA TYR A 255 17.35 9.55 -15.78
C TYR A 255 18.18 8.39 -16.33
N SER A 256 17.62 7.60 -17.25
CA SER A 256 18.27 6.41 -17.83
C SER A 256 19.58 6.74 -18.57
N THR A 257 19.74 7.99 -18.99
CA THR A 257 20.94 8.47 -19.72
C THR A 257 21.98 9.14 -18.80
N ARG A 258 21.61 9.43 -17.55
CA ARG A 258 22.46 10.17 -16.61
C ARG A 258 23.24 9.21 -15.71
N LYS A 259 24.41 9.65 -15.24
CA LYS A 259 25.25 8.91 -14.28
C LYS A 259 25.60 9.79 -13.08
N PRO A 260 25.74 9.20 -11.88
CA PRO A 260 26.21 9.94 -10.72
C PRO A 260 27.65 10.44 -10.96
N THR A 261 27.96 11.62 -10.41
CA THR A 261 29.33 12.19 -10.44
C THR A 261 30.20 11.70 -9.27
N PHE A 262 29.69 10.76 -8.49
CA PHE A 262 30.27 10.21 -7.27
C PHE A 262 30.12 8.69 -7.30
N THR A 263 30.93 7.99 -6.52
CA THR A 263 30.96 6.52 -6.45
C THR A 263 30.62 6.04 -5.06
N ASP A 264 30.54 4.71 -4.87
CA ASP A 264 30.18 4.14 -3.57
C ASP A 264 31.27 4.40 -2.50
N GLU A 265 32.52 4.58 -2.92
CA GLU A 265 33.68 4.88 -2.05
C GLU A 265 33.64 6.28 -1.44
N ASP A 266 32.85 7.19 -2.01
CA ASP A 266 32.63 8.53 -1.47
C ASP A 266 31.74 8.53 -0.21
N PHE A 267 31.28 7.35 0.22
CA PHE A 267 30.37 7.18 1.35
C PHE A 267 30.87 6.15 2.37
N GLU A 268 30.70 6.51 3.63
CA GLU A 268 30.79 5.60 4.77
C GLU A 268 29.39 5.38 5.36
N ILE A 269 28.98 4.12 5.50
CA ILE A 269 27.72 3.79 6.17
C ILE A 269 27.96 3.59 7.66
N VAL A 270 27.37 4.48 8.47
CA VAL A 270 27.46 4.45 9.92
C VAL A 270 26.15 3.93 10.51
N LEU A 271 26.24 2.91 11.35
CA LEU A 271 25.12 2.38 12.13
C LEU A 271 25.33 2.70 13.60
N THR A 272 24.38 3.39 14.21
CA THR A 272 24.34 3.65 15.65
C THR A 272 23.05 3.10 16.27
N ALA A 273 23.07 2.83 17.57
CA ALA A 273 21.92 2.35 18.31
C ALA A 273 21.78 3.13 19.62
N GLU A 274 20.57 3.58 19.92
CA GLU A 274 20.22 4.33 21.14
C GLU A 274 18.86 3.85 21.65
N GLY A 275 18.84 3.17 22.80
CA GLY A 275 17.61 2.62 23.37
C GLY A 275 16.92 1.59 22.46
N ILE A 276 15.73 1.93 21.98
CA ILE A 276 14.89 1.10 21.09
C ILE A 276 14.97 1.52 19.62
N GLU A 277 15.91 2.42 19.29
CA GLU A 277 16.11 2.99 17.97
C GLU A 277 17.48 2.59 17.41
N HIS A 278 17.52 2.25 16.14
CA HIS A 278 18.71 2.16 15.32
C HIS A 278 18.69 3.29 14.30
N THR A 279 19.82 3.94 14.13
CA THR A 279 20.03 4.97 13.12
C THR A 279 21.05 4.47 12.13
N ILE A 280 20.72 4.53 10.84
CA ILE A 280 21.65 4.26 9.75
C ILE A 280 21.85 5.51 8.91
N GLU A 281 23.09 5.89 8.68
CA GLU A 281 23.47 7.14 8.03
C GLU A 281 24.53 6.89 6.96
N ALA A 282 24.35 7.46 5.77
CA ALA A 282 25.39 7.54 4.76
C ALA A 282 26.13 8.87 4.93
N LYS A 283 27.36 8.80 5.44
CA LYS A 283 28.23 9.96 5.61
C LYS A 283 29.14 10.10 4.40
N TYR A 284 29.24 11.32 3.89
CA TYR A 284 30.19 11.62 2.84
C TYR A 284 31.61 11.67 3.40
N THR A 285 32.54 11.04 2.67
CA THR A 285 33.98 11.13 2.94
C THR A 285 34.63 12.30 2.20
N VAL A 286 33.90 12.94 1.26
CA VAL A 286 34.32 14.07 0.42
C VAL A 286 33.31 15.22 0.49
N LYS A 287 33.69 16.46 0.09
CA LYS A 287 32.75 17.59 0.01
C LYS A 287 31.68 17.33 -1.05
N LEU A 288 30.41 17.30 -0.64
CA LEU A 288 29.24 17.20 -1.52
C LEU A 288 29.20 18.32 -2.58
N PRO A 289 28.77 18.03 -3.81
CA PRO A 289 28.26 19.05 -4.73
C PRO A 289 27.13 19.84 -4.05
N GLU A 290 27.15 21.19 -4.13
CA GLU A 290 26.19 22.06 -3.42
C GLU A 290 24.72 21.78 -3.76
N ASN A 291 24.46 21.22 -4.94
CA ASN A 291 23.14 20.80 -5.40
C ASN A 291 22.62 19.51 -4.74
N LEU A 292 23.49 18.66 -4.17
CA LEU A 292 23.08 17.49 -3.38
C LEU A 292 23.03 17.76 -1.86
N SER A 293 23.91 18.60 -1.33
CA SER A 293 24.16 18.69 0.13
C SER A 293 23.01 19.20 0.98
N HIS A 294 22.13 20.04 0.43
CA HIS A 294 21.14 20.76 1.24
C HIS A 294 19.74 20.12 1.21
N ASN A 295 19.53 19.03 0.46
CA ASN A 295 18.19 18.61 0.09
C ASN A 295 17.88 17.11 0.19
N LEU A 296 18.76 16.24 0.68
CA LEU A 296 18.45 14.81 0.74
C LEU A 296 18.66 14.21 2.12
N ASP A 297 17.68 13.46 2.60
CA ASP A 297 17.81 12.68 3.84
C ASP A 297 18.75 11.50 3.62
N LEU A 298 19.91 11.56 4.27
CA LEU A 298 20.92 10.50 4.26
C LEU A 298 20.96 9.73 5.59
N LYS A 299 19.90 9.88 6.39
CA LYS A 299 19.79 9.31 7.72
C LYS A 299 18.40 8.72 7.88
N PHE A 300 18.33 7.44 8.23
CA PHE A 300 17.09 6.73 8.48
C PHE A 300 17.06 6.18 9.89
N LYS A 301 15.88 6.18 10.49
CA LYS A 301 15.62 5.61 11.80
C LYS A 301 14.81 4.34 11.66
N LEU A 302 15.13 3.36 12.48
CA LEU A 302 14.45 2.08 12.56
C LEU A 302 14.22 1.75 14.01
N SER A 303 13.08 1.16 14.30
CA SER A 303 12.90 0.47 15.55
C SER A 303 13.85 -0.73 15.68
N SER A 304 14.26 -1.07 16.91
CA SER A 304 15.04 -2.29 17.18
C SER A 304 14.34 -3.55 16.67
N ILE A 305 13.01 -3.65 16.81
CA ILE A 305 12.25 -4.82 16.32
C ILE A 305 12.43 -4.97 14.80
N HIS A 306 12.30 -3.89 14.03
CA HIS A 306 12.46 -3.96 12.57
C HIS A 306 13.92 -4.10 12.14
N PHE A 307 14.86 -3.48 12.85
CA PHE A 307 16.29 -3.69 12.61
C PHE A 307 16.65 -5.19 12.74
N TYR A 308 16.23 -5.84 13.83
CA TYR A 308 16.48 -7.27 14.01
C TYR A 308 15.71 -8.13 13.00
N LYS A 309 14.45 -7.78 12.67
CA LYS A 309 13.69 -8.44 11.59
C LYS A 309 14.47 -8.45 10.28
N LEU A 310 14.91 -7.28 9.81
CA LEU A 310 15.65 -7.13 8.55
C LEU A 310 17.00 -7.87 8.59
N ARG A 311 17.67 -7.85 9.75
CA ARG A 311 18.91 -8.61 9.94
C ARG A 311 18.67 -10.13 9.86
N GLU A 312 17.57 -10.63 10.41
CA GLU A 312 17.23 -12.06 10.33
C GLU A 312 16.82 -12.48 8.91
N LEU A 313 16.04 -11.66 8.19
CA LEU A 313 15.76 -11.87 6.76
C LEU A 313 17.05 -11.94 5.94
N TYR A 314 17.95 -10.98 6.17
CA TYR A 314 19.24 -10.94 5.48
C TYR A 314 20.10 -12.16 5.81
N LYS A 315 20.20 -12.57 7.07
CA LYS A 315 20.95 -13.77 7.47
C LYS A 315 20.41 -15.04 6.81
N LYS A 316 19.09 -15.20 6.76
CA LYS A 316 18.43 -16.35 6.15
C LYS A 316 18.72 -16.46 4.66
N THR A 317 18.72 -15.31 3.98
CA THR A 317 18.81 -15.23 2.51
C THR A 317 20.26 -15.09 2.03
N SER A 318 20.97 -14.09 2.53
CA SER A 318 22.31 -13.70 2.10
C SER A 318 23.43 -14.08 3.08
N GLY A 319 23.15 -14.22 4.37
CA GLY A 319 24.16 -14.44 5.40
C GLY A 319 24.71 -15.86 5.54
N LYS A 320 24.37 -16.80 4.65
CA LYS A 320 24.91 -18.17 4.68
C LYS A 320 26.18 -18.33 3.85
N ARG A 321 26.12 -18.03 2.56
CA ARG A 321 27.24 -18.20 1.62
C ARG A 321 27.70 -16.89 1.00
N PHE A 322 26.78 -15.99 0.69
CA PHE A 322 27.09 -14.71 0.05
C PHE A 322 27.80 -13.71 0.98
N ASP A 323 27.27 -13.47 2.18
CA ASP A 323 27.87 -12.54 3.15
C ASP A 323 27.85 -13.09 4.59
N PRO A 324 28.65 -14.14 4.89
CA PRO A 324 28.64 -14.81 6.21
C PRO A 324 29.02 -13.90 7.38
N GLU A 325 29.85 -12.89 7.11
CA GLU A 325 30.33 -11.92 8.10
C GLU A 325 29.44 -10.67 8.21
N LEU A 326 28.37 -10.58 7.41
CA LEU A 326 27.45 -9.44 7.35
C LEU A 326 28.14 -8.10 7.00
N LYS A 327 29.19 -8.15 6.17
CA LYS A 327 29.97 -6.97 5.75
C LYS A 327 29.14 -6.03 4.87
N MET A 328 28.22 -6.56 4.09
CA MET A 328 27.36 -5.81 3.15
C MET A 328 26.02 -5.41 3.76
N PHE A 329 25.64 -6.00 4.90
CA PHE A 329 24.33 -5.78 5.52
C PHE A 329 23.99 -4.29 5.69
N ASN A 330 24.89 -3.48 6.26
CA ASN A 330 24.60 -2.06 6.50
C ASN A 330 24.41 -1.29 5.19
N LYS A 331 25.25 -1.52 4.18
CA LYS A 331 25.12 -0.88 2.86
C LYS A 331 23.78 -1.22 2.22
N LEU A 332 23.40 -2.49 2.19
CA LEU A 332 22.15 -2.95 1.59
C LEU A 332 20.94 -2.51 2.40
N LEU A 333 21.03 -2.46 3.73
CA LEU A 333 20.00 -1.88 4.58
C LEU A 333 19.76 -0.40 4.27
N PHE A 334 20.83 0.38 4.08
CA PHE A 334 20.69 1.79 3.71
C PHE A 334 20.01 1.94 2.35
N ILE A 335 20.45 1.19 1.34
CA ILE A 335 19.89 1.23 -0.02
C ILE A 335 18.40 0.85 0.01
N LEU A 336 18.03 -0.18 0.78
CA LEU A 336 16.64 -0.58 0.99
C LEU A 336 15.79 0.58 1.52
N LEU A 337 16.21 1.19 2.64
CA LEU A 337 15.45 2.29 3.26
C LEU A 337 15.38 3.51 2.34
N ARG A 338 16.50 3.85 1.69
CA ARG A 338 16.56 4.95 0.73
C ARG A 338 15.59 4.70 -0.42
N ARG A 339 15.52 3.48 -0.95
CA ARG A 339 14.61 3.13 -2.04
C ARG A 339 13.16 3.35 -1.67
N TYR A 340 12.70 2.75 -0.57
CA TYR A 340 11.31 2.88 -0.14
C TYR A 340 10.94 4.32 0.22
N HIS A 341 11.86 5.08 0.82
CA HIS A 341 11.64 6.50 1.08
C HIS A 341 11.61 7.33 -0.22
N THR A 342 12.42 7.00 -1.23
CA THR A 342 12.36 7.67 -2.54
C THR A 342 11.02 7.40 -3.24
N PHE A 343 10.55 6.16 -3.14
CA PHE A 343 9.29 5.72 -3.70
C PHE A 343 8.08 6.43 -3.09
N PHE A 344 7.98 6.49 -1.76
CA PHE A 344 6.85 7.13 -1.08
C PHE A 344 6.90 8.65 -1.09
N GLY A 345 8.10 9.24 -1.14
CA GLY A 345 8.31 10.69 -1.14
C GLY A 345 8.81 11.22 0.19
N THR A 346 8.81 12.55 0.34
CA THR A 346 9.43 13.24 1.48
C THR A 346 8.43 14.08 2.28
N GLU A 347 7.18 14.20 1.83
CA GLU A 347 6.16 14.90 2.58
C GLU A 347 5.67 14.08 3.78
N ARG A 348 5.18 14.78 4.80
CA ARG A 348 4.64 14.13 6.00
C ARG A 348 3.48 13.21 5.62
N PHE A 349 3.61 11.93 5.98
CA PHE A 349 2.63 10.88 5.67
C PHE A 349 2.41 10.63 4.16
N GLU A 350 3.30 11.08 3.27
CA GLU A 350 3.27 10.69 1.85
C GLU A 350 3.47 9.18 1.73
N GLY A 351 2.72 8.50 0.86
CA GLY A 351 2.89 7.07 0.62
C GLY A 351 2.27 6.13 1.67
N THR A 352 2.11 6.59 2.92
CA THR A 352 1.78 5.73 4.08
C THR A 352 0.42 5.02 4.00
N SER A 353 -0.48 5.56 3.21
CA SER A 353 -1.86 5.07 3.07
C SER A 353 -2.06 4.19 1.83
N PHE A 354 -1.02 3.94 1.04
CA PHE A 354 -1.15 3.10 -0.16
C PHE A 354 -1.03 1.61 0.10
N HIS A 355 -0.36 1.19 1.17
CA HIS A 355 -0.14 -0.23 1.41
C HIS A 355 -0.05 -0.49 2.90
N ALA A 356 -1.22 -0.73 3.51
CA ALA A 356 -1.32 -1.09 4.90
C ALA A 356 -1.32 -2.61 5.05
N ALA A 357 -0.64 -3.12 6.08
CA ALA A 357 -0.58 -4.55 6.33
C ALA A 357 -1.73 -5.00 7.24
N ALA A 358 -2.23 -6.21 7.02
CA ALA A 358 -3.14 -6.86 7.96
C ALA A 358 -2.43 -7.05 9.33
N PRO A 359 -3.18 -7.09 10.45
CA PRO A 359 -2.62 -7.44 11.74
C PRO A 359 -1.93 -8.82 11.74
N GLU A 360 -0.91 -8.99 12.56
CA GLU A 360 -0.08 -10.21 12.62
C GLU A 360 -0.87 -11.43 13.04
N ASN A 361 -1.87 -11.23 13.89
CA ASN A 361 -2.82 -12.27 14.26
C ASN A 361 -3.62 -12.77 13.05
N ILE A 362 -3.93 -11.92 12.06
CA ILE A 362 -4.57 -12.36 10.80
C ILE A 362 -3.66 -13.36 10.10
N PHE A 363 -2.39 -13.04 9.91
CA PHE A 363 -1.45 -13.95 9.25
C PHE A 363 -1.31 -15.28 9.99
N ARG A 364 -1.32 -15.28 11.33
CA ARG A 364 -1.34 -16.51 12.13
C ARG A 364 -2.61 -17.32 11.90
N ARG A 365 -3.78 -16.68 11.82
CA ARG A 365 -5.05 -17.34 11.51
C ARG A 365 -5.02 -17.91 10.09
N LEU A 366 -4.62 -17.13 9.10
CA LEU A 366 -4.45 -17.55 7.70
C LEU A 366 -3.54 -18.78 7.58
N LYS A 367 -2.39 -18.76 8.26
CA LYS A 367 -1.49 -19.93 8.33
C LYS A 367 -2.18 -21.15 8.95
N SER A 368 -2.84 -20.98 10.09
CA SER A 368 -3.45 -22.10 10.82
C SER A 368 -4.67 -22.72 10.14
N PHE A 369 -5.54 -21.90 9.52
CA PHE A 369 -6.78 -22.37 8.92
C PHE A 369 -6.61 -22.75 7.45
N LEU A 370 -5.81 -21.99 6.70
CA LEU A 370 -5.77 -22.04 5.24
C LEU A 370 -4.37 -22.33 4.69
N ASP A 371 -3.41 -22.66 5.56
CA ASP A 371 -2.03 -23.00 5.19
C ASP A 371 -1.33 -21.89 4.38
N VAL A 372 -1.74 -20.63 4.60
CA VAL A 372 -1.11 -19.48 3.96
C VAL A 372 0.33 -19.34 4.46
N SER A 373 1.26 -19.22 3.52
CA SER A 373 2.70 -19.20 3.81
C SER A 373 3.49 -18.11 3.06
N GLN A 374 2.81 -17.34 2.22
CA GLN A 374 3.42 -16.31 1.40
C GLN A 374 2.49 -15.10 1.20
N GLU A 375 3.08 -13.91 1.15
CA GLU A 375 2.42 -12.66 0.79
C GLU A 375 2.63 -12.34 -0.71
N CYS A 376 1.55 -12.05 -1.43
CA CYS A 376 1.60 -11.58 -2.82
C CYS A 376 2.13 -10.13 -2.92
N PHE A 377 1.92 -9.31 -1.90
CA PHE A 377 2.40 -7.93 -1.90
C PHE A 377 2.96 -7.59 -0.52
N ALA A 378 4.28 -7.43 -0.45
CA ALA A 378 4.94 -6.94 0.75
C ALA A 378 6.24 -6.20 0.39
N SER A 379 7.04 -5.97 1.42
CA SER A 379 8.38 -5.44 1.41
C SER A 379 9.15 -6.08 2.57
N PRO A 380 10.48 -6.06 2.56
CA PRO A 380 11.25 -6.46 3.73
C PRO A 380 10.85 -5.70 5.01
N LEU A 381 10.32 -4.48 4.87
CA LEU A 381 9.88 -3.64 5.97
C LEU A 381 8.59 -4.15 6.60
N ASN A 382 7.59 -4.57 5.81
CA ASN A 382 6.25 -4.91 6.31
C ASN A 382 5.89 -6.40 6.29
N CYS A 383 6.69 -7.27 5.67
CA CYS A 383 6.33 -8.69 5.52
C CYS A 383 6.14 -9.42 6.86
N PHE A 384 5.17 -10.32 6.92
CA PHE A 384 4.98 -11.24 8.04
C PHE A 384 5.76 -12.53 7.82
N PHE A 385 5.66 -13.12 6.62
CA PHE A 385 6.38 -14.33 6.24
C PHE A 385 7.77 -14.01 5.68
N SER A 386 8.65 -15.01 5.65
CA SER A 386 9.95 -14.89 4.98
C SER A 386 9.89 -15.06 3.47
N GLN A 387 8.71 -15.41 2.94
CA GLN A 387 8.44 -15.56 1.51
C GLN A 387 7.39 -14.54 1.11
N PHE A 388 7.77 -13.61 0.24
CA PHE A 388 6.88 -12.55 -0.21
C PHE A 388 7.31 -12.02 -1.58
N CYS A 389 6.35 -11.53 -2.35
CA CYS A 389 6.61 -10.72 -3.53
C CYS A 389 6.71 -9.24 -3.14
N SER A 390 7.53 -8.46 -3.85
CA SER A 390 7.76 -7.04 -3.55
C SER A 390 8.04 -6.21 -4.80
N ALA A 391 8.05 -4.89 -4.63
CA ALA A 391 8.16 -3.95 -5.75
C ALA A 391 9.58 -3.79 -6.30
N PHE A 392 10.62 -4.03 -5.50
CA PHE A 392 12.02 -3.74 -5.84
C PHE A 392 12.90 -5.00 -5.77
N PRO A 393 12.73 -5.96 -6.70
CA PRO A 393 13.39 -7.27 -6.66
C PRO A 393 14.92 -7.18 -6.48
N GLU A 394 15.58 -6.23 -7.12
CA GLU A 394 17.03 -6.09 -7.13
C GLU A 394 17.65 -5.75 -5.77
N ILE A 395 16.90 -5.13 -4.86
CA ILE A 395 17.35 -4.87 -3.48
C ILE A 395 16.66 -5.80 -2.50
N ASP A 396 15.37 -6.06 -2.69
CA ASP A 396 14.57 -6.86 -1.76
C ASP A 396 14.94 -8.34 -1.79
N VAL A 397 15.56 -8.84 -2.88
CA VAL A 397 16.04 -10.22 -2.98
C VAL A 397 17.05 -10.58 -1.89
N PHE A 398 17.88 -9.63 -1.46
CA PHE A 398 18.83 -9.83 -0.35
C PHE A 398 18.14 -10.01 1.01
N PHE A 399 16.85 -9.70 1.08
CA PHE A 399 16.01 -9.80 2.26
C PHE A 399 14.82 -10.76 2.07
N GLY A 400 14.87 -11.65 1.06
CA GLY A 400 13.91 -12.75 0.90
C GLY A 400 12.84 -12.57 -0.18
N SER A 401 12.83 -11.45 -0.91
CA SER A 401 11.82 -11.22 -1.96
C SER A 401 11.89 -12.24 -3.10
N LEU A 402 10.70 -12.63 -3.57
CA LEU A 402 10.46 -13.48 -4.73
C LEU A 402 10.22 -12.68 -6.03
N GLY A 403 10.33 -11.35 -5.94
CA GLY A 403 10.12 -10.40 -7.04
C GLY A 403 8.70 -9.89 -7.15
N SER A 404 8.35 -9.31 -8.29
CA SER A 404 7.01 -8.75 -8.52
C SER A 404 5.98 -9.88 -8.65
N PHE A 405 4.84 -9.73 -7.98
CA PHE A 405 3.71 -10.67 -8.09
C PHE A 405 3.21 -10.83 -9.53
N PHE A 406 3.24 -9.73 -10.30
CA PHE A 406 2.81 -9.72 -11.69
C PHE A 406 3.75 -10.49 -12.63
N ASP A 407 4.97 -10.76 -12.18
CA ASP A 407 5.98 -11.57 -12.89
C ASP A 407 6.15 -12.97 -12.25
N TYR A 408 5.27 -13.33 -11.31
CA TYR A 408 5.35 -14.56 -10.53
C TYR A 408 4.37 -15.61 -11.06
N ASP A 409 4.91 -16.66 -11.68
CA ASP A 409 4.16 -17.78 -12.28
C ASP A 409 3.90 -18.85 -11.23
N ILE A 410 2.77 -18.73 -10.52
CA ILE A 410 2.36 -19.61 -9.42
C ILE A 410 1.81 -20.93 -9.97
N THR A 411 2.38 -22.06 -9.56
CA THR A 411 1.80 -23.38 -9.89
C THR A 411 1.02 -24.03 -8.75
N GLU A 412 1.38 -23.78 -7.48
CA GLU A 412 0.65 -24.28 -6.31
C GLU A 412 0.95 -23.43 -5.07
N GLY A 413 0.04 -23.39 -4.09
CA GLY A 413 0.24 -22.69 -2.82
C GLY A 413 -1.02 -22.01 -2.27
N SER A 414 -0.89 -21.45 -1.06
CA SER A 414 -1.92 -20.63 -0.41
C SER A 414 -1.31 -19.30 -0.01
N PHE A 415 -1.92 -18.20 -0.45
CA PHE A 415 -1.32 -16.87 -0.44
C PHE A 415 -2.24 -15.84 0.22
N GLU A 416 -1.65 -14.95 1.02
CA GLU A 416 -2.27 -13.68 1.38
C GLU A 416 -2.04 -12.69 0.24
N CYS A 417 -3.04 -11.88 -0.08
CA CYS A 417 -2.94 -10.89 -1.14
C CYS A 417 -3.59 -9.55 -0.75
N GLY A 418 -2.81 -8.66 -0.14
CA GLY A 418 -3.18 -7.26 0.08
C GLY A 418 -2.51 -6.28 -0.91
N PRO A 419 -3.03 -6.08 -2.14
CA PRO A 419 -2.40 -5.20 -3.12
C PRO A 419 -2.39 -3.72 -2.66
N PRO A 420 -1.43 -2.91 -3.14
CA PRO A 420 -1.47 -1.46 -2.96
C PRO A 420 -2.76 -0.82 -3.45
N TYR A 421 -3.25 0.18 -2.71
CA TYR A 421 -4.52 0.88 -2.93
C TYR A 421 -4.43 1.89 -4.08
N THR A 422 -4.19 1.38 -5.28
CA THR A 422 -4.39 2.07 -6.56
C THR A 422 -5.30 1.21 -7.43
N LEU A 423 -6.19 1.86 -8.20
CA LEU A 423 -7.12 1.11 -9.07
C LEU A 423 -6.33 0.26 -10.07
N GLU A 424 -5.28 0.85 -10.63
CA GLU A 424 -4.40 0.24 -11.61
C GLU A 424 -3.77 -1.05 -11.09
N CYS A 425 -3.30 -1.06 -9.83
CA CYS A 425 -2.69 -2.23 -9.21
C CYS A 425 -3.74 -3.30 -8.84
N MET A 426 -4.87 -2.89 -8.24
CA MET A 426 -5.91 -3.81 -7.79
C MET A 426 -6.63 -4.50 -8.97
N ASP A 427 -6.95 -3.74 -10.03
CA ASP A 427 -7.57 -4.29 -11.25
C ASP A 427 -6.64 -5.27 -11.97
N ARG A 428 -5.32 -5.01 -11.95
CA ARG A 428 -4.33 -5.95 -12.48
C ARG A 428 -4.19 -7.18 -11.58
N THR A 429 -4.31 -7.02 -10.27
CA THR A 429 -4.23 -8.10 -9.29
C THR A 429 -5.36 -9.11 -9.50
N ALA A 430 -6.61 -8.63 -9.59
CA ALA A 430 -7.76 -9.49 -9.88
C ALA A 430 -7.58 -10.26 -11.20
N ARG A 431 -7.20 -9.55 -12.27
CA ARG A 431 -6.93 -10.18 -13.58
C ARG A 431 -5.75 -11.14 -13.57
N HIS A 432 -4.71 -10.90 -12.77
CA HIS A 432 -3.58 -11.82 -12.64
C HIS A 432 -4.02 -13.10 -11.94
N ILE A 433 -4.70 -13.00 -10.80
CA ILE A 433 -5.21 -14.14 -10.03
C ILE A 433 -6.14 -15.01 -10.88
N ILE A 434 -7.11 -14.40 -11.58
CA ILE A 434 -8.05 -15.14 -12.45
C ILE A 434 -7.28 -15.86 -13.56
N ARG A 435 -6.35 -15.18 -14.25
CA ARG A 435 -5.51 -15.79 -15.29
C ARG A 435 -4.62 -16.92 -14.75
N THR A 436 -4.09 -16.80 -13.54
CA THR A 436 -3.32 -17.87 -12.87
C THR A 436 -4.20 -19.10 -12.63
N LEU A 437 -5.43 -18.90 -12.18
CA LEU A 437 -6.38 -19.99 -11.90
C LEU A 437 -6.89 -20.65 -13.19
N ASP A 438 -7.15 -19.87 -14.24
CA ASP A 438 -7.53 -20.38 -15.57
C ASP A 438 -6.44 -21.27 -16.20
N LYS A 439 -5.17 -20.95 -15.94
CA LYS A 439 -4.02 -21.72 -16.42
C LYS A 439 -3.61 -22.86 -15.48
N SER A 440 -4.20 -22.93 -14.28
CA SER A 440 -3.78 -23.88 -13.26
C SER A 440 -4.14 -25.32 -13.63
N GLU A 441 -3.28 -26.26 -13.28
CA GLU A 441 -3.58 -27.68 -13.41
C GLU A 441 -4.56 -28.11 -12.32
N ASP A 442 -5.61 -28.85 -12.67
CA ASP A 442 -6.65 -29.34 -11.72
C ASP A 442 -6.11 -30.06 -10.48
N ARG A 443 -4.89 -30.58 -10.56
CA ARG A 443 -4.23 -31.37 -9.48
C ARG A 443 -3.43 -30.49 -8.53
N ARG A 444 -3.06 -29.28 -8.95
CA ARG A 444 -2.20 -28.38 -8.18
C ARG A 444 -3.05 -27.37 -7.41
N PRO A 445 -3.01 -27.40 -6.06
CA PRO A 445 -3.89 -26.58 -5.25
C PRO A 445 -3.40 -25.13 -5.21
N ILE A 446 -4.27 -24.17 -5.59
CA ILE A 446 -4.00 -22.73 -5.50
C ILE A 446 -5.12 -22.04 -4.72
N MET A 447 -4.77 -21.21 -3.74
CA MET A 447 -5.70 -20.36 -3.00
C MET A 447 -5.12 -18.96 -2.76
N PHE A 448 -5.95 -17.94 -2.94
CA PHE A 448 -5.67 -16.56 -2.58
C PHE A 448 -6.71 -16.08 -1.56
N VAL A 449 -6.25 -15.45 -0.49
CA VAL A 449 -7.08 -14.68 0.45
C VAL A 449 -6.77 -13.20 0.23
N ILE A 450 -7.70 -12.51 -0.44
CA ILE A 450 -7.46 -11.19 -1.01
C ILE A 450 -8.10 -10.13 -0.12
N PHE A 451 -7.33 -9.13 0.31
CA PHE A 451 -7.78 -8.00 1.12
C PHE A 451 -7.76 -6.71 0.30
N VAL A 452 -8.93 -6.13 0.03
CA VAL A 452 -9.07 -4.90 -0.79
C VAL A 452 -10.08 -3.93 -0.18
N PRO A 453 -9.91 -2.61 -0.33
CA PRO A 453 -10.85 -1.64 0.19
C PRO A 453 -12.22 -1.75 -0.49
N GLU A 454 -13.28 -1.29 0.17
CA GLU A 454 -14.63 -1.24 -0.38
C GLU A 454 -14.83 0.01 -1.26
N TRP A 455 -14.35 -0.02 -2.51
CA TRP A 455 -14.54 1.07 -3.47
C TRP A 455 -15.70 0.77 -4.42
N ARG A 456 -16.92 1.05 -3.95
CA ARG A 456 -18.19 0.69 -4.64
C ARG A 456 -18.95 1.85 -5.29
N VAL A 457 -18.48 3.09 -5.18
CA VAL A 457 -19.18 4.28 -5.70
C VAL A 457 -18.25 5.14 -6.56
N PRO A 458 -18.21 4.92 -7.89
CA PRO A 458 -18.73 3.74 -8.61
C PRO A 458 -17.91 2.46 -8.29
N PRO A 459 -18.44 1.25 -8.58
CA PRO A 459 -17.73 0.02 -8.28
C PRO A 459 -16.45 -0.11 -9.10
N ALA A 460 -15.33 -0.29 -8.40
CA ALA A 460 -14.05 -0.56 -9.01
C ALA A 460 -14.05 -1.91 -9.74
N GLN A 461 -13.29 -2.02 -10.83
CA GLN A 461 -13.33 -3.18 -11.72
C GLN A 461 -12.88 -4.46 -11.02
N TYR A 462 -11.89 -4.40 -10.13
CA TYR A 462 -11.47 -5.58 -9.35
C TYR A 462 -12.61 -6.21 -8.53
N HIS A 463 -13.58 -5.43 -8.03
CA HIS A 463 -14.74 -6.00 -7.33
C HIS A 463 -15.61 -6.80 -8.29
N LEU A 464 -15.90 -6.23 -9.46
CA LEU A 464 -16.71 -6.86 -10.50
C LEU A 464 -16.05 -8.16 -10.99
N ASP A 465 -14.74 -8.12 -11.24
CA ASP A 465 -13.96 -9.27 -11.71
C ASP A 465 -13.93 -10.40 -10.67
N LEU A 466 -13.70 -10.07 -9.39
CA LEU A 466 -13.63 -11.06 -8.31
C LEU A 466 -15.01 -11.67 -8.00
N GLU A 467 -16.08 -10.86 -7.97
CA GLU A 467 -17.43 -11.35 -7.69
C GLU A 467 -17.99 -12.22 -8.84
N ALA A 468 -17.66 -11.88 -10.09
CA ALA A 468 -18.08 -12.65 -11.25
C ALA A 468 -17.23 -13.93 -11.46
N SER A 469 -16.06 -14.01 -10.85
CA SER A 469 -15.13 -15.12 -11.02
C SER A 469 -15.72 -16.44 -10.51
N PRO A 470 -15.69 -17.54 -11.31
CA PRO A 470 -16.13 -18.86 -10.86
C PRO A 470 -15.20 -19.47 -9.80
N TYR A 471 -14.05 -18.83 -9.50
CA TYR A 471 -13.10 -19.29 -8.49
C TYR A 471 -13.35 -18.68 -7.11
N THR A 472 -14.18 -17.64 -7.00
CA THR A 472 -14.53 -17.05 -5.71
C THR A 472 -15.46 -18.00 -4.96
N ARG A 473 -15.00 -18.47 -3.79
CA ARG A 473 -15.70 -19.46 -2.96
C ARG A 473 -16.43 -18.85 -1.78
N PHE A 474 -16.00 -17.69 -1.31
CA PHE A 474 -16.63 -16.93 -0.22
C PHE A 474 -16.08 -15.50 -0.23
N HIS A 475 -16.85 -14.53 0.24
CA HIS A 475 -16.36 -13.18 0.54
C HIS A 475 -17.18 -12.50 1.63
N PHE A 476 -16.59 -11.52 2.31
CA PHE A 476 -17.28 -10.64 3.25
C PHE A 476 -16.66 -9.24 3.25
N CYS A 477 -17.32 -8.27 3.88
CA CYS A 477 -16.80 -6.91 4.09
C CYS A 477 -16.64 -6.61 5.59
N ALA A 478 -15.42 -6.43 6.07
CA ALA A 478 -15.19 -5.84 7.39
C ALA A 478 -15.64 -4.36 7.37
N PRO A 479 -16.60 -3.94 8.20
CA PRO A 479 -17.18 -2.59 8.10
C PRO A 479 -16.16 -1.48 8.37
N GLY A 480 -16.24 -0.40 7.58
CA GLY A 480 -15.45 0.81 7.81
C GLY A 480 -15.71 1.43 9.17
N GLY A 481 -14.65 1.94 9.79
CA GLY A 481 -14.69 2.51 11.14
C GLY A 481 -14.85 1.48 12.26
N LYS A 482 -14.76 0.18 11.97
CA LYS A 482 -14.90 -0.90 12.97
C LYS A 482 -13.75 -1.91 13.00
N HIS A 483 -12.75 -1.74 12.16
CA HIS A 483 -11.63 -2.68 12.06
C HIS A 483 -10.28 -1.96 11.88
N TYR A 484 -9.20 -2.70 12.10
CA TYR A 484 -7.86 -2.15 12.24
C TYR A 484 -6.86 -2.76 11.26
N TYR A 485 -5.91 -1.93 10.82
CA TYR A 485 -4.74 -2.32 10.04
C TYR A 485 -3.47 -1.83 10.72
N VAL A 486 -2.32 -2.38 10.32
CA VAL A 486 -1.00 -1.94 10.76
C VAL A 486 -0.53 -0.76 9.89
N SER A 487 0.02 0.27 10.53
CA SER A 487 0.60 1.43 9.84
C SER A 487 1.67 1.03 8.82
N GLY A 488 1.64 1.65 7.62
CA GLY A 488 2.70 1.49 6.61
C GLY A 488 4.08 1.96 7.08
N GLU A 489 4.13 2.86 8.07
CA GLU A 489 5.38 3.34 8.71
C GLU A 489 5.82 2.45 9.89
N GLN A 490 5.31 1.22 10.02
CA GLN A 490 5.58 0.37 11.20
C GLN A 490 7.05 0.14 11.56
N HIS A 491 7.97 0.36 10.61
CA HIS A 491 9.41 0.25 10.82
C HIS A 491 9.98 1.41 11.65
N GLU A 492 9.32 2.57 11.66
CA GLU A 492 9.72 3.77 12.40
C GLU A 492 9.61 3.56 13.93
N PRO A 493 10.56 4.07 14.74
CA PRO A 493 10.54 3.93 16.20
C PRO A 493 9.24 4.41 16.85
N LYS A 494 8.65 5.49 16.33
CA LYS A 494 7.40 6.09 16.84
C LYS A 494 6.21 5.11 16.83
N CYS A 495 6.19 4.15 15.90
CA CYS A 495 5.11 3.18 15.76
C CYS A 495 5.16 2.04 16.79
N ILE A 496 6.22 1.92 17.59
CA ILE A 496 6.35 0.90 18.65
C ILE A 496 5.77 1.35 19.99
N ALA A 497 5.66 2.66 20.23
CA ALA A 497 5.31 3.22 21.54
C ALA A 497 3.87 2.95 22.01
N SER A 498 3.06 2.19 21.24
CA SER A 498 1.62 2.02 21.45
C SER A 498 1.17 0.56 21.62
N LYS A 499 2.06 -0.39 21.95
CA LYS A 499 1.63 -1.77 22.27
C LYS A 499 0.56 -1.73 23.38
N GLY A 500 -0.67 -2.10 23.02
CA GLY A 500 -1.84 -2.19 23.91
C GLY A 500 -2.88 -1.08 23.77
N ALA A 501 -2.57 0.04 23.10
CA ALA A 501 -3.54 1.09 22.84
C ALA A 501 -4.01 1.02 21.39
N LEU A 502 -5.28 0.68 21.18
CA LEU A 502 -5.97 1.03 19.93
C LEU A 502 -6.10 2.56 19.94
N THR A 503 -5.15 3.26 19.31
CA THR A 503 -5.21 4.72 19.25
C THR A 503 -6.00 5.13 18.01
N ASN A 504 -6.85 6.15 18.16
CA ASN A 504 -7.44 6.86 17.03
C ASN A 504 -6.41 7.81 16.35
N GLU A 505 -5.15 7.77 16.79
CA GLU A 505 -4.08 8.65 16.35
C GLU A 505 -3.18 7.95 15.32
N LYS A 506 -2.73 8.70 14.30
CA LYS A 506 -1.83 8.23 13.22
C LYS A 506 -0.42 7.79 13.69
N VAL A 507 -0.16 7.77 15.00
CA VAL A 507 1.16 7.51 15.60
C VAL A 507 1.25 6.10 16.20
N GLY A 508 0.14 5.34 16.18
CA GLY A 508 0.08 3.97 16.69
C GLY A 508 0.58 2.89 15.72
N ARG A 509 0.78 1.65 16.23
CA ARG A 509 1.02 0.46 15.39
C ARG A 509 -0.23 0.13 14.58
N TYR A 510 -1.37 0.09 15.25
CA TYR A 510 -2.68 -0.19 14.64
C TYR A 510 -3.44 1.12 14.45
N TYR A 511 -4.17 1.25 13.34
CA TYR A 511 -5.07 2.37 13.09
C TYR A 511 -6.42 1.86 12.63
N LEU A 512 -7.47 2.61 13.00
CA LEU A 512 -8.84 2.30 12.58
C LEU A 512 -9.01 2.65 11.10
N VAL A 513 -9.44 1.68 10.29
CA VAL A 513 -9.64 1.86 8.86
C VAL A 513 -10.96 2.59 8.62
N PRO A 514 -10.97 3.74 7.92
CA PRO A 514 -12.21 4.52 7.73
C PRO A 514 -13.15 3.92 6.67
N HIS A 515 -12.65 3.09 5.78
CA HIS A 515 -13.41 2.43 4.71
C HIS A 515 -13.62 0.95 5.02
N GLY A 516 -14.62 0.33 4.40
CA GLY A 516 -14.77 -1.13 4.47
C GLY A 516 -13.58 -1.85 3.82
N THR A 517 -13.33 -3.08 4.26
CA THR A 517 -12.32 -3.97 3.67
C THR A 517 -13.00 -5.26 3.28
N HIS A 518 -13.00 -5.55 1.99
CA HIS A 518 -13.44 -6.83 1.47
C HIS A 518 -12.34 -7.89 1.59
N VAL A 519 -12.75 -9.08 1.99
CA VAL A 519 -11.92 -10.28 2.01
C VAL A 519 -12.53 -11.32 1.08
N TYR A 520 -11.80 -11.70 0.02
CA TYR A 520 -12.22 -12.72 -0.94
C TYR A 520 -11.40 -14.00 -0.77
N PHE A 521 -12.06 -15.15 -0.76
CA PHE A 521 -11.44 -16.47 -0.80
C PHE A 521 -11.56 -17.03 -2.22
N VAL A 522 -10.45 -17.01 -2.97
CA VAL A 522 -10.45 -17.34 -4.41
C VAL A 522 -9.53 -18.53 -4.64
N CYS A 523 -10.06 -19.64 -5.15
CA CYS A 523 -9.25 -20.85 -5.35
C CYS A 523 -9.80 -21.77 -6.44
N ASN A 524 -8.91 -22.59 -7.01
CA ASN A 524 -9.31 -23.69 -7.89
C ASN A 524 -9.86 -24.87 -7.05
N ASN A 525 -10.37 -25.91 -7.71
CA ASN A 525 -11.00 -27.04 -7.03
C ASN A 525 -10.02 -27.81 -6.12
N ALA A 526 -8.76 -27.98 -6.55
CA ALA A 526 -7.73 -28.59 -5.70
C ALA A 526 -7.42 -27.73 -4.47
N GLY A 527 -7.32 -26.41 -4.63
CA GLY A 527 -7.12 -25.46 -3.55
C GLY A 527 -8.27 -25.49 -2.55
N PHE A 528 -9.52 -25.52 -3.03
CA PHE A 528 -10.69 -25.68 -2.18
C PHE A 528 -10.65 -27.00 -1.39
N LYS A 529 -10.32 -28.12 -2.05
CA LYS A 529 -10.21 -29.41 -1.37
C LYS A 529 -9.11 -29.44 -0.31
N LYS A 530 -7.92 -28.90 -0.62
CA LYS A 530 -6.74 -28.93 0.27
C LYS A 530 -6.87 -27.93 1.40
N TYR A 531 -7.06 -26.65 1.07
CA TYR A 531 -6.94 -25.54 2.03
C TYR A 531 -8.25 -25.21 2.72
N ALA A 532 -9.39 -25.41 2.03
CA ALA A 532 -10.72 -25.24 2.63
C ALA A 532 -11.38 -26.57 3.06
N LYS A 533 -10.64 -27.67 3.05
CA LYS A 533 -11.15 -29.03 3.39
C LYS A 533 -12.38 -29.44 2.56
N GLY A 534 -12.58 -28.85 1.39
CA GLY A 534 -13.75 -29.07 0.54
C GLY A 534 -15.09 -28.59 1.13
N SER A 535 -15.07 -27.69 2.12
CA SER A 535 -16.25 -27.29 2.89
C SER A 535 -16.45 -25.77 2.88
N PRO A 536 -17.60 -25.26 2.38
CA PRO A 536 -17.96 -23.85 2.50
C PRO A 536 -18.05 -23.40 3.97
N ASP A 537 -18.61 -24.22 4.85
CA ASP A 537 -18.68 -23.96 6.30
C ASP A 537 -17.31 -23.77 6.93
N TYR A 538 -16.27 -24.43 6.40
CA TYR A 538 -14.90 -24.24 6.87
C TYR A 538 -14.36 -22.86 6.49
N LEU A 539 -14.67 -22.37 5.29
CA LEU A 539 -14.35 -21.00 4.88
C LEU A 539 -15.12 -19.96 5.70
N GLU A 540 -16.41 -20.19 5.98
CA GLU A 540 -17.20 -19.29 6.83
C GLU A 540 -16.58 -19.18 8.23
N LYS A 541 -16.19 -20.31 8.85
CA LYS A 541 -15.49 -20.30 10.15
C LYS A 541 -14.15 -19.57 10.11
N ALA A 542 -13.38 -19.76 9.03
CA ALA A 542 -12.14 -19.02 8.85
C ALA A 542 -12.41 -17.51 8.69
N ALA A 543 -13.46 -17.14 7.95
CA ALA A 543 -13.88 -15.77 7.75
C ALA A 543 -14.36 -15.11 9.06
N ASP A 544 -15.13 -15.82 9.90
CA ASP A 544 -15.55 -15.35 11.21
C ASP A 544 -14.34 -15.02 12.11
N ASP A 545 -13.34 -15.90 12.15
CA ASP A 545 -12.13 -15.68 12.95
C ASP A 545 -11.26 -14.54 12.40
N ILE A 546 -11.15 -14.42 11.07
CA ILE A 546 -10.48 -13.28 10.42
C ILE A 546 -11.20 -11.96 10.74
N LEU A 547 -12.53 -11.91 10.61
CA LEU A 547 -13.33 -10.72 10.92
C LEU A 547 -13.16 -10.30 12.38
N ARG A 548 -13.22 -11.27 13.31
CA ARG A 548 -13.01 -11.05 14.74
C ARG A 548 -11.65 -10.41 15.03
N VAL A 549 -10.58 -10.92 14.42
CA VAL A 549 -9.22 -10.37 14.59
C VAL A 549 -9.05 -9.02 13.88
N LEU A 550 -9.72 -8.78 12.76
CA LEU A 550 -9.73 -7.46 12.11
C LEU A 550 -10.38 -6.41 13.02
N MET A 551 -11.46 -6.78 13.71
CA MET A 551 -12.17 -5.91 14.66
C MET A 551 -11.40 -5.70 15.97
N ASP A 552 -10.65 -6.71 16.44
CA ASP A 552 -9.71 -6.56 17.55
C ASP A 552 -8.34 -7.22 17.27
N PRO A 553 -7.34 -6.46 16.78
CA PRO A 553 -6.04 -7.02 16.39
C PRO A 553 -5.23 -7.54 17.57
N LEU A 554 -5.58 -7.12 18.80
CA LEU A 554 -4.94 -7.60 20.03
C LEU A 554 -5.50 -8.95 20.50
N ASP A 555 -6.50 -9.49 19.81
CA ASP A 555 -7.15 -10.76 20.13
C ASP A 555 -7.64 -10.82 21.59
N ARG A 556 -8.10 -9.67 22.13
CA ARG A 556 -8.68 -9.60 23.47
C ARG A 556 -10.08 -10.18 23.33
N THR A 557 -10.33 -11.23 24.09
CA THR A 557 -11.55 -12.02 24.04
C THR A 557 -12.76 -11.20 24.45
N ASP A 558 -13.33 -10.40 23.54
CA ASP A 558 -14.66 -9.83 23.71
C ASP A 558 -15.69 -10.79 23.12
N ASN A 559 -16.72 -11.09 23.92
CA ASN A 559 -17.81 -12.03 23.63
C ASN A 559 -18.76 -11.59 22.50
N ASN A 560 -18.38 -10.60 21.67
CA ASN A 560 -19.18 -10.18 20.54
C ASN A 560 -18.91 -11.08 19.33
N MET A 561 -19.86 -11.95 19.06
CA MET A 561 -19.82 -12.88 17.94
C MET A 561 -20.18 -12.12 16.65
N HIS A 562 -19.17 -11.84 15.82
CA HIS A 562 -19.35 -11.24 14.50
C HIS A 562 -19.31 -12.35 13.45
N TYR A 563 -20.40 -12.52 12.70
CA TYR A 563 -20.46 -13.51 11.63
C TYR A 563 -20.18 -12.84 10.29
N ALA A 564 -19.17 -13.34 9.57
CA ALA A 564 -18.77 -12.83 8.27
C ALA A 564 -19.92 -12.87 7.24
N ARG A 565 -20.78 -13.88 7.33
CA ARG A 565 -22.00 -14.01 6.50
C ARG A 565 -23.00 -12.86 6.66
N ASP A 566 -22.93 -12.10 7.77
CA ASP A 566 -23.80 -10.94 7.99
C ASP A 566 -23.29 -9.68 7.28
N TYR A 567 -22.12 -9.77 6.63
CA TYR A 567 -21.45 -8.66 5.95
C TYR A 567 -21.09 -8.96 4.49
N VAL A 568 -21.81 -9.88 3.85
CA VAL A 568 -21.67 -10.13 2.42
C VAL A 568 -22.47 -9.10 1.65
N THR A 569 -21.86 -8.42 0.68
CA THR A 569 -22.53 -7.42 -0.16
C THR A 569 -22.49 -7.77 -1.65
N VAL A 570 -23.45 -7.22 -2.42
CA VAL A 570 -23.43 -7.18 -3.90
C VAL A 570 -22.89 -5.85 -4.42
N GLY A 571 -22.60 -5.77 -5.72
CA GLY A 571 -22.09 -4.59 -6.45
C GLY A 571 -22.53 -3.20 -5.98
N ASN A 572 -23.76 -3.04 -5.49
CA ASN A 572 -24.34 -1.78 -5.01
C ASN A 572 -24.20 -1.51 -3.49
N GLY A 573 -23.47 -2.35 -2.74
CA GLY A 573 -23.28 -2.23 -1.29
C GLY A 573 -24.44 -2.76 -0.43
N GLU A 574 -25.44 -3.41 -1.03
CA GLU A 574 -26.53 -4.05 -0.30
C GLU A 574 -26.09 -5.38 0.30
N LEU A 575 -26.50 -5.67 1.53
CA LEU A 575 -26.22 -6.94 2.19
C LEU A 575 -27.03 -8.06 1.56
N ILE A 576 -26.38 -9.19 1.25
CA ILE A 576 -27.02 -10.41 0.79
C ILE A 576 -26.87 -11.53 1.81
N ASP A 577 -27.82 -12.46 1.78
CA ASP A 577 -27.64 -13.73 2.44
C ASP A 577 -26.82 -14.67 1.55
N TRP A 578 -25.68 -15.13 2.06
CA TRP A 578 -24.73 -15.94 1.28
C TRP A 578 -25.33 -17.25 0.74
N ASN A 579 -26.19 -17.91 1.51
CA ASN A 579 -26.73 -19.22 1.16
C ASN A 579 -27.79 -19.12 0.07
N THR A 580 -28.61 -18.07 0.11
CA THR A 580 -29.71 -17.85 -0.83
C THR A 580 -29.32 -16.96 -2.01
N LYS A 581 -28.24 -16.16 -1.87
CA LYS A 581 -27.84 -15.08 -2.77
C LYS A 581 -28.91 -13.99 -2.94
N GLU A 582 -29.85 -13.87 -2.01
CA GLU A 582 -30.91 -12.86 -2.01
C GLU A 582 -30.53 -11.63 -1.17
N ILE A 583 -31.00 -10.44 -1.56
CA ILE A 583 -30.80 -9.19 -0.79
C ILE A 583 -31.55 -9.30 0.54
N ARG A 584 -30.83 -9.09 1.65
CA ARG A 584 -31.46 -8.98 2.97
C ARG A 584 -32.23 -7.67 3.01
N ALA A 585 -33.56 -7.76 2.96
CA ALA A 585 -34.42 -6.62 3.26
C ALA A 585 -33.98 -6.01 4.60
N LYS A 586 -33.76 -4.69 4.65
CA LYS A 586 -33.41 -3.96 5.88
C LYS A 586 -34.42 -4.33 6.97
N LYS A 587 -34.03 -5.21 7.90
CA LYS A 587 -34.76 -5.34 9.16
C LYS A 587 -34.39 -4.10 9.97
N ASP A 588 -35.39 -3.30 10.27
CA ASP A 588 -35.30 -2.07 11.04
C ASP A 588 -34.33 -2.22 12.22
N GLN A 589 -33.27 -1.41 12.22
CA GLN A 589 -32.61 -1.00 13.45
C GLN A 589 -33.48 0.07 14.11
N ASP A 590 -34.73 -0.26 14.44
CA ASP A 590 -35.48 0.50 15.44
C ASP A 590 -35.08 -0.07 16.80
N VAL A 591 -34.10 0.59 17.40
CA VAL A 591 -33.86 0.47 18.84
C VAL A 591 -35.15 0.93 19.51
N GLY A 592 -35.88 -0.01 20.12
CA GLY A 592 -37.17 0.20 20.73
C GLY A 592 -37.19 1.43 21.64
N LEU A 593 -37.83 2.50 21.16
CA LEU A 593 -38.45 3.49 22.01
C LEU A 593 -39.80 2.91 22.42
N GLU A 594 -39.88 2.42 23.65
CA GLU A 594 -41.16 2.08 24.27
C GLU A 594 -42.13 3.27 24.12
N PRO A 595 -43.38 3.05 23.68
CA PRO A 595 -44.36 4.12 23.59
C PRO A 595 -44.73 4.61 25.00
N PRO A 596 -44.92 5.93 25.20
CA PRO A 596 -45.23 6.47 26.50
C PRO A 596 -46.56 5.91 27.02
N ILE A 597 -46.51 5.41 28.24
CA ILE A 597 -47.64 4.92 29.04
C ILE A 597 -48.78 5.94 28.98
N LYS A 598 -49.90 5.54 28.39
CA LYS A 598 -51.18 6.25 28.47
C LYS A 598 -51.58 6.36 29.95
N ARG A 599 -51.49 7.56 30.53
CA ARG A 599 -52.21 7.88 31.77
C ARG A 599 -53.70 7.97 31.44
N GLY A 600 -54.47 7.00 31.90
CA GLY A 600 -55.92 7.06 31.97
C GLY A 600 -56.43 8.03 33.06
N PRO A 601 -57.71 8.44 33.02
CA PRO A 601 -58.24 9.55 33.80
C PRO A 601 -58.89 9.12 35.14
N GLY A 602 -58.98 10.07 36.08
CA GLY A 602 -59.69 9.99 37.37
C GLY A 602 -58.71 9.83 38.53
N SER A 603 -58.77 10.55 39.65
CA SER A 603 -59.92 11.08 40.39
C SER A 603 -59.41 11.90 41.59
N GLN A 604 -60.18 12.92 41.99
CA GLN A 604 -60.04 13.85 43.13
C GLN A 604 -59.14 15.07 42.92
#